data_AF-K9VCS4-F1
#
_entry.id   AF-K9VCS4-F1
#
_cell.length_a   1.000
_cell.length_b   1.000
_cell.length_c   1.000
_cell.angle_alpha   90.00
_cell.angle_beta   90.00
_cell.angle_gamma   90.00
#
_symmetry.space_group_name_H-M   'P 1'
#
loop_
_entity.id
_entity.type
_entity.pdbx_description
1 polymer ?
#
loop_
_entity_poly.entity_id
_entity_poly.type
_entity_poly.pdbx_seq_one_letter_code
_entity_poly.pdbx_strand_id
1 'polypeptide(L)'
;MEANQVNAERDVAIEHQNVPVAHEGLHNFLYSSDSEHSAAVAISELENDGTQVMSIDTWRDLATNAKVAGVYAVMDTSRNTQFIGYSRNILLSINGHIAQNGAENCAFLRVQTFKFPKREEMESLRDAWIAEIGSIPPGNGAESEMWAATVGQAARSAMSADEQKAYEEKKLKLRKAMADSTLTKELETAAKSDGERHQHLEAAVNNDDWSAVIQSQTQETKSAE
;
A
#
# COMPACT_ATOMS: atom_id res chain seq x y z
N MET A 1 15.40 -77.76 -12.85
CA MET A 1 16.22 -76.73 -12.17
C MET A 1 16.30 -75.56 -13.14
N GLU A 2 15.31 -74.67 -13.08
CA GLU A 2 15.27 -73.45 -13.89
C GLU A 2 16.01 -72.34 -13.14
N ALA A 3 16.99 -71.74 -13.81
CA ALA A 3 17.69 -70.55 -13.33
C ALA A 3 16.86 -69.32 -13.70
N ASN A 4 16.22 -68.72 -12.70
CA ASN A 4 15.46 -67.48 -12.87
C ASN A 4 16.44 -66.29 -12.87
N GLN A 5 16.47 -65.58 -14.00
CA GLN A 5 17.36 -64.47 -14.28
C GLN A 5 16.80 -63.20 -13.62
N VAL A 6 17.49 -62.70 -12.59
CA VAL A 6 17.17 -61.43 -11.92
C VAL A 6 17.54 -60.30 -12.87
N ASN A 7 16.54 -59.64 -13.46
CA ASN A 7 16.76 -58.46 -14.30
C ASN A 7 16.52 -57.20 -13.48
N ALA A 8 17.49 -56.29 -13.54
CA ALA A 8 17.64 -55.13 -12.69
C ALA A 8 16.52 -54.09 -12.87
N GLU A 9 15.88 -53.70 -11.77
CA GLU A 9 15.08 -52.48 -11.68
C GLU A 9 16.04 -51.28 -11.73
N ARG A 10 16.19 -50.70 -12.92
CA ARG A 10 16.75 -49.35 -13.07
C ARG A 10 15.64 -48.37 -12.75
N ASP A 11 15.84 -47.56 -11.72
CA ASP A 11 15.13 -46.30 -11.50
C ASP A 11 15.31 -45.42 -12.75
N VAL A 12 14.32 -45.45 -13.64
CA VAL A 12 14.24 -44.53 -14.77
C VAL A 12 13.35 -43.39 -14.31
N ALA A 13 13.95 -42.21 -14.19
CA ALA A 13 13.23 -40.96 -13.98
C ALA A 13 12.09 -40.88 -15.01
N ILE A 14 10.86 -40.72 -14.52
CA ILE A 14 9.67 -40.62 -15.36
C ILE A 14 9.77 -39.26 -16.07
N GLU A 15 10.33 -39.25 -17.28
CA GLU A 15 10.21 -38.13 -18.20
C GLU A 15 8.73 -37.95 -18.57
N HIS A 16 8.31 -36.70 -18.80
CA HIS A 16 6.95 -36.20 -19.05
C HIS A 16 6.09 -37.00 -20.07
N GLN A 17 6.70 -37.94 -20.80
CA GLN A 17 6.12 -38.70 -21.89
C GLN A 17 5.54 -40.06 -21.51
N ASN A 18 5.59 -40.49 -20.24
CA ASN A 18 5.01 -41.76 -19.81
C ASN A 18 4.04 -41.63 -18.62
N VAL A 19 3.10 -40.69 -18.71
CA VAL A 19 1.98 -40.61 -17.75
C VAL A 19 0.86 -41.55 -18.20
N PRO A 20 0.36 -42.46 -17.33
CA PRO A 20 -0.78 -43.32 -17.67
C PRO A 20 -2.03 -42.50 -18.03
N VAL A 21 -2.80 -42.96 -19.02
CA VAL A 21 -4.00 -42.29 -19.58
C VAL A 21 -5.00 -41.82 -18.52
N ALA A 22 -5.10 -42.50 -17.38
CA ALA A 22 -5.97 -42.13 -16.26
C ALA A 22 -5.55 -40.83 -15.52
N HIS A 23 -4.31 -40.37 -15.69
CA HIS A 23 -3.74 -39.19 -15.02
C HIS A 23 -3.36 -38.06 -15.99
N GLU A 24 -3.58 -38.24 -17.30
CA GLU A 24 -3.33 -37.19 -18.31
C GLU A 24 -4.15 -35.93 -18.05
N GLY A 25 -5.40 -36.05 -17.58
CA GLY A 25 -6.27 -34.88 -17.37
C GLY A 25 -5.78 -33.90 -16.31
N LEU A 26 -5.31 -34.43 -15.17
CA LEU A 26 -4.80 -33.61 -14.06
C LEU A 26 -3.39 -33.07 -14.38
N HIS A 27 -2.61 -33.83 -15.12
CA HIS A 27 -1.26 -33.45 -15.53
C HIS A 27 -1.28 -32.36 -16.62
N ASN A 28 -2.14 -32.50 -17.64
CA ASN A 28 -2.37 -31.49 -18.67
C ASN A 28 -2.95 -30.20 -18.05
N PHE A 29 -3.82 -30.32 -17.02
CA PHE A 29 -4.29 -29.14 -16.30
C PHE A 29 -3.16 -28.40 -15.54
N LEU A 30 -2.23 -29.12 -14.92
CA LEU A 30 -1.15 -28.53 -14.13
C LEU A 30 0.04 -28.06 -14.97
N TYR A 31 0.25 -28.64 -16.16
CA TYR A 31 1.46 -28.42 -16.96
C TYR A 31 1.22 -27.98 -18.41
N SER A 32 -0.03 -27.90 -18.90
CA SER A 32 -0.33 -27.33 -20.23
C SER A 32 -0.65 -25.84 -20.19
N SER A 33 -0.15 -25.14 -19.17
CA SER A 33 -0.17 -23.69 -19.12
C SER A 33 0.91 -23.11 -20.04
N ASP A 34 0.65 -23.16 -21.35
CA ASP A 34 1.24 -22.22 -22.31
C ASP A 34 0.98 -20.74 -21.90
N SER A 35 0.09 -20.55 -20.91
CA SER A 35 -0.13 -19.32 -20.17
C SER A 35 1.04 -18.85 -19.30
N GLU A 36 1.99 -19.70 -18.90
CA GLU A 36 3.14 -19.28 -18.07
C GLU A 36 4.25 -18.60 -18.87
N HIS A 37 4.23 -18.73 -20.20
CA HIS A 37 5.18 -18.04 -21.08
C HIS A 37 4.71 -16.66 -21.54
N SER A 38 3.40 -16.34 -21.53
CA SER A 38 2.92 -15.02 -21.96
C SER A 38 3.25 -13.91 -20.96
N ALA A 39 3.19 -14.21 -19.65
CA ALA A 39 3.54 -13.26 -18.61
C ALA A 39 5.04 -12.91 -18.62
N ALA A 40 5.92 -13.88 -18.90
CA ALA A 40 7.36 -13.66 -18.97
C ALA A 40 7.76 -12.73 -20.14
N VAL A 41 7.11 -12.88 -21.30
CA VAL A 41 7.35 -12.01 -22.46
C VAL A 41 6.82 -10.59 -22.21
N ALA A 42 5.63 -10.46 -21.63
CA ALA A 42 5.06 -9.15 -21.28
C ALA A 42 5.92 -8.38 -20.26
N ILE A 43 6.52 -9.08 -19.28
CA ILE A 43 7.40 -8.45 -18.28
C ILE A 43 8.68 -7.89 -18.92
N SER A 44 9.26 -8.55 -19.94
CA SER A 44 10.45 -8.06 -20.65
C SER A 44 10.18 -6.80 -21.48
N GLU A 45 9.00 -6.66 -22.06
CA GLU A 45 8.60 -5.44 -22.79
C GLU A 45 8.26 -4.27 -21.84
N LEU A 46 7.95 -4.59 -20.58
CA LEU A 46 7.68 -3.62 -19.52
C LEU A 46 8.96 -3.20 -18.78
N GLU A 47 10.11 -3.82 -19.05
CA GLU A 47 11.39 -3.39 -18.47
C GLU A 47 11.72 -1.97 -18.96
N ASN A 48 11.59 -1.02 -18.05
CA ASN A 48 11.89 0.39 -18.30
C ASN A 48 12.87 0.89 -17.25
N ASP A 49 13.92 1.57 -17.71
CA ASP A 49 15.00 2.10 -16.89
C ASP A 49 14.69 3.47 -16.30
N GLY A 50 13.51 4.03 -16.59
CA GLY A 50 13.12 5.35 -16.13
C GLY A 50 13.62 6.48 -17.01
N THR A 51 14.08 6.25 -18.25
CA THR A 51 14.41 7.34 -19.19
C THR A 51 13.29 7.64 -20.18
N GLN A 52 12.47 6.64 -20.51
CA GLN A 52 11.43 6.81 -21.50
C GLN A 52 10.13 7.35 -20.90
N VAL A 53 9.57 8.37 -21.55
CA VAL A 53 8.22 8.88 -21.29
C VAL A 53 7.27 8.37 -22.36
N MET A 54 6.15 7.78 -21.95
CA MET A 54 5.12 7.25 -22.83
C MET A 54 3.72 7.73 -22.41
N SER A 55 2.71 7.55 -23.27
CA SER A 55 1.33 7.84 -22.87
C SER A 55 0.85 6.79 -21.87
N ILE A 56 -0.05 7.21 -20.98
CA ILE A 56 -0.64 6.31 -19.99
C ILE A 56 -1.47 5.21 -20.65
N ASP A 57 -2.17 5.50 -21.75
CA ASP A 57 -2.94 4.47 -22.47
C ASP A 57 -2.06 3.37 -23.03
N THR A 58 -0.92 3.72 -23.65
CA THR A 58 0.04 2.72 -24.13
C THR A 58 0.59 1.88 -22.97
N TRP A 59 0.88 2.50 -21.82
CA TRP A 59 1.29 1.73 -20.65
C TRP A 59 0.20 0.78 -20.14
N ARG A 60 -1.06 1.21 -20.12
CA ARG A 60 -2.20 0.39 -19.68
C ARG A 60 -2.36 -0.83 -20.59
N ASP A 61 -2.26 -0.66 -21.89
CA ASP A 61 -2.36 -1.76 -22.86
C ASP A 61 -1.24 -2.80 -22.63
N LEU A 62 0.02 -2.34 -22.48
CA LEU A 62 1.15 -3.23 -22.21
C LEU A 62 1.03 -3.94 -20.84
N ALA A 63 0.58 -3.23 -19.81
CA ALA A 63 0.54 -3.73 -18.45
C ALA A 63 -0.75 -4.48 -18.07
N THR A 64 -1.71 -4.64 -18.99
CA THR A 64 -3.11 -5.05 -18.73
C THR A 64 -3.25 -6.30 -17.84
N ASN A 65 -2.28 -7.24 -17.87
CA ASN A 65 -2.28 -8.42 -17.00
C ASN A 65 -0.98 -8.63 -16.20
N ALA A 66 -0.12 -7.61 -16.11
CA ALA A 66 1.17 -7.70 -15.45
C ALA A 66 1.19 -6.92 -14.12
N LYS A 67 1.61 -7.60 -13.04
CA LYS A 67 1.89 -6.94 -11.76
C LYS A 67 3.30 -6.37 -11.80
N VAL A 68 3.42 -5.15 -12.30
CA VAL A 68 4.69 -4.43 -12.37
C VAL A 68 4.90 -3.59 -11.12
N ALA A 69 6.05 -3.77 -10.48
CA ALA A 69 6.49 -2.95 -9.36
C ALA A 69 7.55 -1.93 -9.81
N GLY A 70 7.54 -0.76 -9.21
CA GLY A 70 8.55 0.26 -9.48
C GLY A 70 8.13 1.68 -9.14
N VAL A 71 8.93 2.62 -9.64
CA VAL A 71 8.77 4.06 -9.44
C VAL A 71 8.21 4.66 -10.71
N TYR A 72 7.29 5.61 -10.57
CA TYR A 72 6.63 6.24 -11.70
C TYR A 72 6.38 7.72 -11.46
N ALA A 73 6.45 8.50 -12.53
CA ALA A 73 6.08 9.90 -12.55
C ALA A 73 4.91 10.11 -13.51
N VAL A 74 3.85 10.72 -13.02
CA VAL A 74 2.65 11.07 -13.79
C VAL A 74 2.77 12.52 -14.24
N MET A 75 2.44 12.74 -15.50
CA MET A 75 2.54 14.04 -16.15
C MET A 75 1.23 14.43 -16.82
N ASP A 76 0.96 15.74 -16.84
CA ASP A 76 -0.19 16.33 -17.52
C ASP A 76 0.00 16.35 -19.05
N THR A 77 -1.00 16.83 -19.78
CA THR A 77 -0.94 17.03 -21.24
C THR A 77 0.18 17.97 -21.72
N SER A 78 0.68 18.84 -20.84
CA SER A 78 1.79 19.77 -21.10
C SER A 78 3.17 19.18 -20.74
N ARG A 79 3.22 17.91 -20.31
CA ARG A 79 4.41 17.20 -19.82
C ARG A 79 5.00 17.77 -18.52
N ASN A 80 4.20 18.51 -17.74
CA ASN A 80 4.59 18.87 -16.37
C ASN A 80 4.37 17.68 -15.46
N THR A 81 5.33 17.42 -14.58
CA THR A 81 5.19 16.34 -13.60
C THR A 81 4.23 16.75 -12.49
N GLN A 82 3.13 16.03 -12.39
CA GLN A 82 2.09 16.27 -11.39
C GLN A 82 2.32 15.46 -10.12
N PHE A 83 2.89 14.26 -10.26
CA PHE A 83 3.11 13.34 -9.15
C PHE A 83 4.25 12.36 -9.43
N ILE A 84 5.02 12.01 -8.39
CA ILE A 84 6.01 10.93 -8.41
C ILE A 84 5.73 9.99 -7.23
N GLY A 85 5.57 8.71 -7.53
CA GLY A 85 5.31 7.69 -6.51
C GLY A 85 5.99 6.37 -6.83
N TYR A 86 5.82 5.42 -5.91
CA TYR A 86 6.24 4.05 -6.11
C TYR A 86 5.10 3.10 -5.75
N SER A 87 5.06 1.94 -6.40
CA SER A 87 4.02 0.95 -6.15
C SER A 87 4.52 -0.46 -6.45
N ARG A 88 3.91 -1.45 -5.77
CA ARG A 88 4.06 -2.86 -6.13
C ARG A 88 3.15 -3.27 -7.30
N ASN A 89 2.21 -2.41 -7.67
CA ASN A 89 1.36 -2.55 -8.84
C ASN A 89 1.10 -1.17 -9.43
N ILE A 90 1.98 -0.76 -10.35
CA ILE A 90 1.95 0.57 -10.98
C ILE A 90 0.64 0.79 -11.72
N LEU A 91 0.16 -0.21 -12.49
CA LEU A 91 -1.08 -0.10 -13.25
C LEU A 91 -2.29 0.20 -12.34
N LEU A 92 -2.39 -0.50 -11.20
CA LEU A 92 -3.46 -0.26 -10.24
C LEU A 92 -3.42 1.17 -9.68
N SER A 93 -2.23 1.65 -9.34
CA SER A 93 -2.05 3.00 -8.80
C SER A 93 -2.39 4.07 -9.83
N ILE A 94 -1.97 3.92 -11.08
CA ILE A 94 -2.27 4.86 -12.17
C ILE A 94 -3.78 4.93 -12.43
N ASN A 95 -4.46 3.78 -12.48
CA ASN A 95 -5.92 3.78 -12.68
C ASN A 95 -6.64 4.51 -11.54
N GLY A 96 -6.15 4.42 -10.30
CA GLY A 96 -6.64 5.21 -9.17
C GLY A 96 -6.45 6.71 -9.39
N HIS A 97 -5.26 7.12 -9.83
CA HIS A 97 -4.93 8.52 -10.08
C HIS A 97 -5.79 9.12 -11.20
N ILE A 98 -6.01 8.39 -12.30
CA ILE A 98 -6.90 8.83 -13.38
C ILE A 98 -8.33 9.02 -12.87
N ALA A 99 -8.83 8.07 -12.07
CA ALA A 99 -10.18 8.13 -11.52
C ALA A 99 -10.38 9.32 -10.57
N GLN A 100 -9.33 9.71 -9.85
CA GLN A 100 -9.39 10.78 -8.85
C GLN A 100 -9.07 12.17 -9.43
N ASN A 101 -8.13 12.26 -10.36
CA ASN A 101 -7.55 13.53 -10.84
C ASN A 101 -7.83 13.84 -12.32
N GLY A 102 -8.51 12.94 -13.04
CA GLY A 102 -8.84 13.11 -14.46
C GLY A 102 -7.71 12.70 -15.41
N ALA A 103 -8.08 12.46 -16.68
CA ALA A 103 -7.15 12.02 -17.72
C ALA A 103 -6.23 13.16 -18.19
N GLU A 104 -6.66 14.41 -18.04
CA GLU A 104 -5.90 15.61 -18.39
C GLU A 104 -4.64 15.80 -17.53
N ASN A 105 -4.74 15.45 -16.24
CA ASN A 105 -3.63 15.48 -15.28
C ASN A 105 -2.81 14.18 -15.30
N CYS A 106 -3.31 13.15 -16.01
CA CYS A 106 -2.72 11.83 -16.12
C CYS A 106 -2.57 11.43 -17.60
N ALA A 107 -1.80 12.21 -18.36
CA ALA A 107 -1.62 11.99 -19.81
C ALA A 107 -0.37 11.15 -20.13
N PHE A 108 0.75 11.44 -19.47
CA PHE A 108 2.03 10.77 -19.73
C PHE A 108 2.61 10.15 -18.46
N LEU A 109 3.49 9.17 -18.68
CA LEU A 109 4.09 8.35 -17.66
C LEU A 109 5.57 8.13 -17.94
N ARG A 110 6.40 8.36 -16.93
CA ARG A 110 7.79 7.87 -16.84
C ARG A 110 7.80 6.73 -15.83
N VAL A 111 8.37 5.57 -16.17
CA VAL A 111 8.39 4.41 -15.26
C VAL A 111 9.78 3.83 -15.18
N GLN A 112 10.21 3.49 -13.96
CA GLN A 112 11.33 2.60 -13.73
C GLN A 112 10.85 1.34 -13.02
N THR A 113 10.99 0.19 -13.68
CA THR A 113 10.50 -1.10 -13.17
C THR A 113 11.55 -1.86 -12.39
N PHE A 114 11.12 -2.67 -11.41
CA PHE A 114 12.00 -3.47 -10.58
C PHE A 114 11.55 -4.92 -10.58
N LYS A 115 12.45 -5.83 -10.99
CA LYS A 115 12.24 -7.28 -10.89
C LYS A 115 12.14 -7.75 -9.42
N PHE A 116 12.94 -7.14 -8.55
CA PHE A 116 12.97 -7.41 -7.11
C PHE A 116 12.80 -6.10 -6.33
N PRO A 117 11.55 -5.62 -6.16
CA PRO A 117 11.28 -4.30 -5.61
C PRO A 117 11.64 -4.25 -4.11
N LYS A 118 12.67 -3.48 -3.76
CA LYS A 118 12.94 -3.11 -2.36
C LYS A 118 12.38 -1.72 -2.09
N ARG A 119 11.65 -1.58 -0.97
CA ARG A 119 10.99 -0.32 -0.61
C ARG A 119 11.97 0.84 -0.55
N GLU A 120 13.12 0.65 0.10
CA GLU A 120 14.15 1.67 0.28
C GLU A 120 14.74 2.15 -1.05
N GLU A 121 15.02 1.22 -1.99
CA GLU A 121 15.52 1.56 -3.33
C GLU A 121 14.49 2.36 -4.13
N MET A 122 13.21 1.98 -4.07
CA MET A 122 12.13 2.71 -4.74
C MET A 122 11.86 4.08 -4.12
N GLU A 123 11.94 4.20 -2.79
CA GLU A 123 11.81 5.47 -2.08
C GLU A 123 12.94 6.43 -2.44
N SER A 124 14.18 5.93 -2.42
CA SER A 124 15.36 6.71 -2.79
C SER A 124 15.29 7.22 -4.24
N LEU A 125 14.83 6.37 -5.17
CA LEU A 125 14.68 6.77 -6.57
C LEU A 125 13.55 7.80 -6.76
N ARG A 126 12.41 7.64 -6.09
CA ARG A 126 11.34 8.66 -6.07
C ARG A 126 11.91 10.01 -5.61
N ASP A 127 12.63 10.02 -4.50
CA ASP A 127 13.19 11.24 -3.94
C ASP A 127 14.23 11.87 -4.86
N ALA A 128 15.04 11.04 -5.55
CA ALA A 128 15.96 11.51 -6.57
C ALA A 128 15.24 12.18 -7.76
N TRP A 129 14.14 11.62 -8.24
CA TRP A 129 13.35 12.25 -9.32
C TRP A 129 12.67 13.54 -8.89
N ILE A 130 12.19 13.62 -7.65
CA ILE A 130 11.65 14.87 -7.09
C ILE A 130 12.76 15.93 -7.02
N ALA A 131 13.95 15.55 -6.58
CA ALA A 131 15.11 16.45 -6.53
C ALA A 131 15.59 16.88 -7.93
N GLU A 132 15.52 15.99 -8.94
CA GLU A 132 15.90 16.26 -10.33
C GLU A 132 15.10 17.41 -10.96
N ILE A 133 13.80 17.48 -10.66
CA ILE A 133 12.90 18.52 -11.18
C ILE A 133 13.19 19.89 -10.53
N GLY A 134 13.78 19.91 -9.33
CA GLY A 134 14.09 21.13 -8.59
C GLY A 134 12.86 21.83 -7.99
N SER A 135 11.67 21.24 -8.12
CA SER A 135 10.44 21.69 -7.49
C SER A 135 9.61 20.48 -7.04
N ILE A 136 8.77 20.67 -6.02
CA ILE A 136 7.90 19.61 -5.50
C ILE A 136 6.66 19.54 -6.40
N PRO A 137 6.36 18.40 -7.05
CA PRO A 137 5.14 18.25 -7.84
C PRO A 137 3.89 18.50 -6.98
N PRO A 138 2.79 19.07 -7.54
CA PRO A 138 1.57 19.35 -6.79
C PRO A 138 1.07 18.17 -5.96
N GLY A 139 1.02 16.97 -6.56
CA GLY A 139 0.58 15.73 -5.91
C GLY A 139 1.55 15.15 -4.89
N ASN A 140 2.77 15.69 -4.78
CA ASN A 140 3.72 15.36 -3.71
C ASN A 140 3.78 16.43 -2.61
N GLY A 141 3.03 17.53 -2.78
CA GLY A 141 2.99 18.65 -1.84
C GLY A 141 1.55 19.04 -1.51
N ALA A 142 1.11 20.19 -2.02
CA ALA A 142 -0.17 20.82 -1.68
C ALA A 142 -1.40 19.94 -1.99
N GLU A 143 -1.33 19.12 -3.03
CA GLU A 143 -2.42 18.23 -3.45
C GLU A 143 -2.17 16.77 -3.04
N SER A 144 -1.23 16.52 -2.12
CA SER A 144 -0.83 15.16 -1.75
C SER A 144 -1.98 14.26 -1.30
N GLU A 145 -3.02 14.81 -0.67
CA GLU A 145 -4.20 14.05 -0.28
C GLU A 145 -5.02 13.50 -1.47
N MET A 146 -4.97 14.18 -2.62
CA MET A 146 -5.66 13.77 -3.85
C MET A 146 -4.90 12.69 -4.62
N TRP A 147 -3.60 12.52 -4.35
CA TRP A 147 -2.71 11.62 -5.10
C TRP A 147 -2.17 10.46 -4.26
N ALA A 148 -1.92 10.67 -2.98
CA ALA A 148 -1.33 9.67 -2.08
C ALA A 148 -2.36 8.90 -1.26
N ALA A 149 -3.66 9.04 -1.55
CA ALA A 149 -4.69 8.28 -0.88
C ALA A 149 -4.46 6.77 -1.08
N THR A 150 -3.96 6.11 -0.04
CA THR A 150 -3.95 4.65 -0.02
C THR A 150 -5.38 4.14 -0.26
N VAL A 151 -5.57 2.96 -0.85
CA VAL A 151 -6.91 2.36 -1.01
C VAL A 151 -7.69 2.39 0.31
N GLY A 152 -7.00 2.25 1.45
CA GLY A 152 -7.59 2.38 2.79
C GLY A 152 -7.91 3.81 3.23
N GLN A 153 -7.22 4.85 2.75
CA GLN A 153 -7.61 6.25 2.96
C GLN A 153 -8.73 6.66 2.01
N ALA A 154 -8.67 6.29 0.73
CA ALA A 154 -9.75 6.51 -0.22
C ALA A 154 -11.05 5.84 0.23
N ALA A 155 -10.98 4.60 0.74
CA ALA A 155 -12.13 3.91 1.32
C ALA A 155 -12.64 4.59 2.61
N ARG A 156 -11.77 5.14 3.47
CA ARG A 156 -12.18 5.88 4.68
C ARG A 156 -12.81 7.23 4.35
N SER A 157 -12.28 7.95 3.36
CA SER A 157 -12.82 9.24 2.91
C SER A 157 -14.12 9.10 2.11
N ALA A 158 -14.35 7.94 1.48
CA ALA A 158 -15.61 7.63 0.79
C ALA A 158 -16.72 7.11 1.73
N MET A 159 -16.40 6.76 2.98
CA MET A 159 -17.37 6.32 3.98
C MET A 159 -18.15 7.51 4.56
N SER A 160 -19.46 7.33 4.75
CA SER A 160 -20.28 8.29 5.49
C SER A 160 -19.76 8.45 6.93
N ALA A 161 -20.02 9.59 7.57
CA ALA A 161 -19.65 9.84 8.97
C ALA A 161 -20.16 8.74 9.92
N ASP A 162 -21.32 8.15 9.61
CA ASP A 162 -21.88 7.03 10.37
C ASP A 162 -21.10 5.72 10.20
N GLU A 163 -20.58 5.47 9.00
CA GLU A 163 -19.77 4.27 8.69
C GLU A 163 -18.37 4.39 9.29
N GLN A 164 -17.79 5.59 9.30
CA GLN A 164 -16.51 5.87 9.96
C GLN A 164 -16.60 5.60 11.46
N LYS A 165 -17.66 6.10 12.12
CA LYS A 165 -17.89 5.88 13.55
C LYS A 165 -18.06 4.39 13.87
N ALA A 166 -18.78 3.64 13.03
CA ALA A 166 -18.94 2.20 13.19
C ALA A 166 -17.62 1.43 13.01
N TYR A 167 -16.75 1.88 12.11
CA TYR A 167 -15.43 1.29 11.90
C TYR A 167 -14.49 1.54 13.09
N GLU A 168 -14.46 2.77 13.61
CA GLU A 168 -13.69 3.12 14.80
C GLU A 168 -14.16 2.39 16.05
N GLU A 169 -15.48 2.26 16.24
CA GLU A 169 -16.04 1.46 17.33
C GLU A 169 -15.66 -0.02 17.23
N LYS A 170 -15.71 -0.61 16.03
CA LYS A 170 -15.29 -2.00 15.81
C LYS A 170 -13.80 -2.17 16.09
N LYS A 171 -12.97 -1.24 15.62
CA LYS A 171 -11.52 -1.24 15.87
C LYS A 171 -11.22 -1.14 17.37
N LEU A 172 -11.91 -0.25 18.09
CA LEU A 172 -11.77 -0.09 19.53
C LEU A 172 -12.23 -1.34 20.29
N LYS A 173 -13.38 -1.94 19.91
CA LYS A 173 -13.87 -3.19 20.48
C LYS A 173 -12.89 -4.35 20.27
N LEU A 174 -12.32 -4.47 19.07
CA LEU A 174 -11.33 -5.51 18.75
C LEU A 174 -10.07 -5.35 19.61
N ARG A 175 -9.57 -4.12 19.72
CA ARG A 175 -8.37 -3.80 20.51
C ARG A 175 -8.58 -4.05 22.00
N LYS A 176 -9.78 -3.78 22.50
CA LYS A 176 -10.21 -4.12 23.87
C LYS A 176 -10.31 -5.64 24.07
N ALA A 177 -10.84 -6.38 23.10
CA ALA A 177 -10.95 -7.84 23.16
C ALA A 177 -9.59 -8.56 23.11
N MET A 178 -8.60 -7.96 22.45
CA MET A 178 -7.23 -8.48 22.36
C MET A 178 -6.36 -8.13 23.59
N ALA A 179 -6.91 -7.46 24.60
CA ALA A 179 -6.18 -7.00 25.79
C ALA A 179 -4.84 -6.31 25.44
N ASP A 180 -4.87 -5.45 24.40
CA ASP A 180 -3.71 -4.69 23.98
C ASP A 180 -3.23 -3.81 25.15
N SER A 181 -2.05 -4.14 25.71
CA SER A 181 -1.48 -3.49 26.90
C SER A 181 -1.23 -2.00 26.70
N THR A 182 -1.10 -1.55 25.44
CA THR A 182 -0.94 -0.14 25.11
C THR A 182 -2.25 0.65 25.32
N LEU A 183 -3.38 0.08 24.91
CA LEU A 183 -4.70 0.66 25.11
C LEU A 183 -5.09 0.70 26.60
N THR A 184 -4.71 -0.31 27.37
CA THR A 184 -4.97 -0.33 28.82
C THR A 184 -4.21 0.79 29.53
N LYS A 185 -2.95 1.00 29.15
CA LYS A 185 -2.11 2.07 29.70
C LYS A 185 -2.64 3.46 29.34
N GLU A 186 -3.08 3.67 28.10
CA GLU A 186 -3.70 4.92 27.65
C GLU A 186 -5.00 5.24 28.42
N LEU A 187 -5.87 4.24 28.61
CA LEU A 187 -7.10 4.38 29.39
C LEU A 187 -6.83 4.65 30.87
N GLU A 188 -5.84 4.00 31.47
CA GLU A 188 -5.44 4.25 32.86
C GLU A 188 -4.84 5.66 33.03
N THR A 189 -4.07 6.15 32.06
CA THR A 189 -3.56 7.53 32.09
C THR A 189 -4.66 8.57 31.95
N ALA A 190 -5.64 8.31 31.07
CA ALA A 190 -6.80 9.19 30.90
C ALA A 190 -7.67 9.21 32.17
N ALA A 191 -7.91 8.05 32.79
CA ALA A 191 -8.69 7.96 34.02
C ALA A 191 -8.00 8.62 35.22
N LYS A 192 -6.67 8.54 35.32
CA LYS A 192 -5.89 9.26 36.34
C LYS A 192 -5.99 10.77 36.18
N SER A 193 -5.85 11.27 34.95
CA SER A 193 -5.98 12.70 34.66
C SER A 193 -7.38 13.24 34.98
N ASP A 194 -8.43 12.48 34.68
CA ASP A 194 -9.81 12.86 34.99
C ASP A 194 -10.10 12.81 36.49
N GLY A 195 -9.55 11.82 37.21
CA GLY A 195 -9.63 11.73 38.67
C GLY A 195 -8.91 12.86 39.39
N GLU A 196 -7.73 13.26 38.91
CA GLU A 196 -6.97 14.42 39.42
C GLU A 196 -7.75 15.72 39.19
N ARG A 197 -8.35 15.87 38.00
CA ARG A 197 -9.22 17.02 37.68
C ARG A 197 -10.43 17.08 38.60
N HIS A 198 -11.06 15.94 38.89
CA HIS A 198 -12.20 15.88 39.81
C HIS A 198 -11.81 16.24 41.25
N GLN A 199 -10.69 15.71 41.75
CA GLN A 199 -10.18 16.05 43.09
C GLN A 199 -9.84 17.53 43.24
N HIS A 200 -9.24 18.15 42.20
CA HIS A 200 -8.94 19.57 42.21
C HIS A 200 -10.21 20.43 42.24
N LEU A 201 -11.29 19.98 41.57
CA LEU A 201 -12.59 20.65 41.62
C LEU A 201 -13.29 20.45 42.97
N GLU A 202 -13.25 19.26 43.55
CA GLU A 202 -13.81 19.01 44.89
C GLU A 202 -13.08 19.80 45.98
N ALA A 203 -11.74 19.92 45.90
CA ALA A 203 -10.96 20.73 46.82
C ALA A 203 -11.27 22.23 46.67
N ALA A 204 -11.48 22.72 45.45
CA ALA A 204 -11.91 24.10 45.22
C ALA A 204 -13.30 24.39 45.81
N VAL A 205 -14.22 23.42 45.75
CA VAL A 205 -15.59 23.57 46.28
C VAL A 205 -15.66 23.42 47.80
N ASN A 206 -14.96 22.44 48.38
CA ASN A 206 -15.07 22.11 49.79
C ASN A 206 -14.06 22.85 50.69
N ASN A 207 -12.91 23.25 50.13
CA ASN A 207 -11.81 23.86 50.88
C ASN A 207 -11.45 25.27 50.35
N ASP A 208 -12.27 25.82 49.43
CA ASP A 208 -12.11 27.16 48.84
C ASP A 208 -10.74 27.41 48.19
N ASP A 209 -10.03 26.35 47.79
CA ASP A 209 -8.72 26.42 47.14
C ASP A 209 -8.87 26.37 45.61
N TRP A 210 -9.14 27.54 45.03
CA TRP A 210 -9.29 27.72 43.59
C TRP A 210 -7.95 27.83 42.85
N SER A 211 -6.82 27.89 43.57
CA SER A 211 -5.51 28.24 43.02
C SER A 211 -5.06 27.28 41.91
N ALA A 212 -5.27 25.98 42.12
CA ALA A 212 -4.87 24.94 41.16
C ALA A 212 -5.70 24.99 39.86
N VAL A 213 -7.00 25.28 39.96
CA VAL A 213 -7.91 25.37 38.79
C VAL A 213 -7.56 26.58 37.94
N ILE A 214 -7.31 27.73 38.58
CA ILE A 214 -6.94 28.97 37.88
C ILE A 214 -5.57 28.87 37.21
N GLN A 215 -4.59 28.23 37.86
CA GLN A 215 -3.27 27.99 37.28
C GLN A 215 -3.36 27.06 36.04
N SER A 216 -4.17 26.01 36.11
CA SER A 216 -4.39 25.10 34.97
C SER A 216 -4.97 25.84 33.77
N GLN A 217 -6.02 26.66 33.97
CA GLN A 217 -6.62 27.46 32.89
C GLN A 217 -5.68 28.51 32.31
N THR A 218 -4.85 29.13 33.16
CA THR A 218 -3.86 30.14 32.73
C THR A 218 -2.73 29.52 31.89
N GLN A 219 -2.38 28.25 32.16
CA GLN A 219 -1.39 27.52 31.36
C GLN A 219 -1.96 27.04 30.02
N GLU A 220 -3.21 26.58 30.00
CA GLU A 220 -3.91 26.19 28.77
C GLU A 220 -4.05 27.38 27.80
N THR A 221 -4.38 28.58 28.28
CA THR A 221 -4.48 29.77 27.44
C THR A 221 -3.13 30.26 26.90
N LYS A 222 -2.06 30.18 27.70
CA LYS A 222 -0.70 30.53 27.25
C LYS A 222 -0.07 29.51 26.28
N SER A 223 -0.55 28.27 26.27
CA SER A 223 -0.03 27.22 25.38
C SER A 223 -0.79 27.14 24.05
N ALA A 224 -1.91 27.84 23.93
CA ALA A 224 -2.76 27.89 22.74
C ALA A 224 -2.49 29.12 21.85
N GLU A 225 -1.49 29.93 22.19
CA GLU A 225 -1.04 31.15 21.49
C GLU A 225 0.36 30.92 20.89
#